data_AF-A0AAI9EEB1-F1
#
_entry.id   AF-A0AAI9EEB1-F1
#
_cell.length_a   1.000
_cell.length_b   1.000
_cell.length_c   1.000
_cell.angle_alpha   90.00
_cell.angle_beta   90.00
_cell.angle_gamma   90.00
#
_symmetry.space_group_name_H-M   'P 1'
#
loop_
_entity.id
_entity.type
_entity.pdbx_description
1 polymer ?
#
loop_
_entity_poly.entity_id
_entity_poly.type
_entity_poly.pdbx_seq_one_letter_code
_entity_poly.pdbx_strand_id
1 'polypeptide(L)'
;MSQNPPSASPGSISQLQTQYSRLRKAITDIQSEHTRLTFRWSSLNPVTVGNPLVHYTYRDACSTAFVENVWDEPFQAEINKSLVNHGVAGRLLGNSQVGEADVVLRGVAERLRRSQDYVQKLKKAVEAHYEVERYLVAKGLVGDRKNGNA
;
A
#
# COMPACT_ATOMS: atom_id res chain seq x y z
N MET A 1 -45.53 -18.94 -3.13
CA MET A 1 -44.55 -19.66 -3.95
C MET A 1 -43.17 -19.12 -3.60
N SER A 2 -42.36 -19.92 -2.90
CA SER A 2 -41.02 -19.53 -2.46
C SER A 2 -40.07 -19.66 -3.65
N GLN A 3 -39.58 -18.54 -4.19
CA GLN A 3 -38.54 -18.56 -5.21
C GLN A 3 -37.20 -18.79 -4.52
N ASN A 4 -36.68 -20.01 -4.61
CA ASN A 4 -35.29 -20.27 -4.27
C ASN A 4 -34.39 -19.44 -5.21
N PRO A 5 -33.37 -18.73 -4.69
CA PRO A 5 -32.46 -17.99 -5.55
C PRO A 5 -31.72 -18.95 -6.49
N PRO A 6 -31.36 -18.50 -7.71
CA PRO A 6 -30.64 -19.32 -8.67
C PRO A 6 -29.31 -19.76 -8.04
N SER A 7 -29.10 -21.07 -7.97
CA SER A 7 -27.83 -21.66 -7.54
C SER A 7 -26.72 -21.14 -8.46
N ALA A 8 -25.68 -20.57 -7.87
CA ALA A 8 -24.54 -20.07 -8.61
C ALA A 8 -23.92 -21.20 -9.44
N SER A 9 -23.63 -20.94 -10.72
CA SER A 9 -23.03 -21.93 -11.61
C SER A 9 -21.63 -22.36 -11.10
N PRO A 10 -21.20 -23.61 -11.33
CA PRO A 10 -19.86 -24.07 -10.98
C PRO A 10 -18.74 -23.17 -11.54
N GLY A 11 -18.96 -22.56 -12.71
CA GLY A 11 -18.04 -21.60 -13.33
C GLY A 11 -17.88 -20.31 -12.51
N SER A 12 -18.97 -19.77 -11.96
CA SER A 12 -18.92 -18.57 -11.11
C SER A 12 -18.21 -18.80 -9.77
N ILE A 13 -18.31 -20.01 -9.21
CA ILE A 13 -17.63 -20.36 -7.95
C ILE A 13 -16.12 -20.45 -8.15
N SER A 14 -15.68 -21.14 -9.22
CA SER A 14 -14.24 -21.28 -9.53
C SER A 14 -13.58 -19.92 -9.82
N GLN A 15 -14.29 -19.02 -10.51
CA GLN A 15 -13.82 -17.66 -10.76
C GLN A 15 -13.65 -16.87 -9.46
N LEU A 16 -14.62 -16.94 -8.54
CA LEU A 16 -14.54 -16.25 -7.26
C LEU A 16 -13.47 -16.82 -6.34
N GLN A 17 -13.24 -18.14 -6.35
CA GLN A 17 -12.12 -18.76 -5.64
C GLN A 17 -10.76 -18.29 -6.19
N THR A 18 -10.66 -18.14 -7.51
CA THR A 18 -9.46 -17.57 -8.14
C THR A 18 -9.25 -16.12 -7.72
N GLN A 19 -10.31 -15.30 -7.75
CA GLN A 19 -10.26 -13.90 -7.30
C GLN A 19 -9.89 -13.80 -5.82
N TYR A 20 -10.47 -14.64 -4.97
CA TYR A 20 -10.15 -14.74 -3.54
C TYR A 20 -8.64 -14.96 -3.31
N SER A 21 -8.06 -15.95 -3.98
CA SER A 21 -6.63 -16.26 -3.86
C SER A 21 -5.74 -15.12 -4.37
N ARG A 22 -6.11 -14.50 -5.50
CA ARG A 22 -5.39 -13.34 -6.06
C ARG A 22 -5.40 -12.14 -5.12
N LEU A 23 -6.56 -11.83 -4.55
CA LEU A 23 -6.70 -10.71 -3.61
C LEU A 23 -5.90 -10.94 -2.32
N ARG A 24 -5.80 -12.19 -1.84
CA ARG A 24 -4.93 -12.52 -0.70
C ARG A 24 -3.47 -12.20 -1.00
N LYS A 25 -2.97 -12.65 -2.15
CA LYS A 25 -1.61 -12.37 -2.58
C LYS A 25 -1.37 -10.87 -2.73
N ALA A 26 -2.30 -10.14 -3.34
CA ALA A 26 -2.20 -8.69 -3.51
C ALA A 26 -2.13 -7.95 -2.16
N ILE A 27 -2.90 -8.36 -1.16
CA ILE A 27 -2.80 -7.79 0.21
C ILE A 27 -1.38 -7.96 0.76
N THR A 28 -0.84 -9.19 0.69
CA THR A 28 0.51 -9.48 1.19
C THR A 28 1.58 -8.71 0.44
N ASP A 29 1.51 -8.67 -0.89
CA ASP A 29 2.49 -7.95 -1.72
C ASP A 29 2.50 -6.44 -1.39
N ILE A 30 1.31 -5.82 -1.29
CA ILE A 30 1.16 -4.40 -0.95
C ILE A 30 1.72 -4.10 0.44
N GLN A 31 1.43 -4.96 1.43
CA GLN A 31 1.94 -4.79 2.79
C GLN A 31 3.47 -4.94 2.85
N SER A 32 4.04 -5.93 2.16
CA SER A 32 5.49 -6.11 2.09
C SER A 32 6.19 -4.93 1.41
N GLU A 33 5.65 -4.44 0.29
CA GLU A 33 6.21 -3.28 -0.41
C GLU A 33 6.15 -2.01 0.44
N HIS A 34 5.04 -1.80 1.15
CA HIS A 34 4.92 -0.71 2.10
C HIS A 34 6.00 -0.76 3.18
N THR A 35 6.14 -1.89 3.89
CA THR A 35 7.17 -2.07 4.93
C THR A 35 8.58 -1.82 4.38
N ARG A 36 8.87 -2.31 3.17
CA ARG A 36 10.16 -2.10 2.50
C ARG A 36 10.41 -0.61 2.24
N LEU A 37 9.41 0.12 1.76
CA LEU A 37 9.54 1.55 1.47
C LEU A 37 9.67 2.38 2.75
N THR A 38 8.91 2.07 3.81
CA THR A 38 9.03 2.72 5.12
C THR A 38 10.43 2.53 5.71
N PHE A 39 11.01 1.32 5.59
CA PHE A 39 12.38 1.07 6.01
C PHE A 39 13.41 1.83 5.18
N ARG A 40 13.24 1.88 3.85
CA ARG A 40 14.12 2.69 3.00
C ARG A 40 14.05 4.15 3.38
N TRP A 41 12.85 4.69 3.61
CA TRP A 41 12.66 6.07 4.03
C TRP A 41 13.37 6.38 5.35
N SER A 42 13.21 5.55 6.37
CA SER A 42 13.85 5.78 7.69
C SER A 42 15.38 5.78 7.62
N SER A 43 15.94 5.10 6.61
CA SER A 43 17.39 5.09 6.34
C SER A 43 17.91 6.38 5.69
N LEU A 44 17.04 7.19 5.07
CA LEU A 44 17.42 8.42 4.37
C LEU A 44 17.70 9.57 5.34
N ASN A 45 18.57 10.51 4.93
CA ASN A 45 18.98 11.64 5.76
C ASN A 45 17.84 12.69 5.84
N PRO A 46 17.30 12.97 7.05
CA PRO A 46 16.21 13.92 7.22
C PRO A 46 16.62 15.37 6.89
N VAL A 47 17.91 15.69 6.97
CA VAL A 47 18.44 17.04 6.67
C VAL A 47 18.29 17.37 5.18
N THR A 48 18.19 16.36 4.30
CA THR A 48 17.92 16.53 2.87
C THR A 48 16.64 17.32 2.61
N VAL A 49 15.54 17.07 3.34
CA VAL A 49 14.27 17.81 3.14
C VAL A 49 14.39 19.26 3.62
N GLY A 50 15.14 19.49 4.69
CA GLY A 50 15.36 20.82 5.26
C GLY A 50 16.37 21.68 4.48
N ASN A 51 17.08 21.11 3.50
CA ASN A 51 18.15 21.83 2.79
C ASN A 51 17.57 22.98 1.95
N PRO A 52 18.06 24.24 2.12
CA PRO A 52 17.55 25.42 1.42
C PRO A 52 17.69 25.36 -0.12
N LEU A 53 18.59 24.53 -0.64
CA LEU A 53 18.83 24.35 -2.08
C LEU A 53 17.84 23.38 -2.72
N VAL A 54 17.06 22.67 -1.92
CA VAL A 54 16.06 21.72 -2.39
C VAL A 54 14.76 22.47 -2.66
N HIS A 55 14.32 22.39 -3.92
CA HIS A 55 13.17 23.14 -4.43
C HIS A 55 11.88 22.84 -3.65
N TYR A 56 11.02 23.85 -3.51
CA TYR A 56 9.75 23.75 -2.80
C TYR A 56 8.88 22.59 -3.32
N THR A 57 8.85 22.33 -4.62
CA THR A 57 8.09 21.21 -5.21
C THR A 57 8.57 19.83 -4.75
N TYR A 58 9.87 19.65 -4.50
CA TYR A 58 10.38 18.43 -3.89
C TYR A 58 9.92 18.33 -2.44
N ARG A 59 10.03 19.45 -1.69
CA ARG A 59 9.57 19.47 -0.30
C ARG A 59 8.08 19.19 -0.22
N ASP A 60 7.26 19.73 -1.10
CA ASP A 60 5.83 19.51 -1.14
C ASP A 60 5.48 18.05 -1.50
N ALA A 61 6.20 17.44 -2.45
CA ALA A 61 6.02 16.02 -2.79
C ALA A 61 6.45 15.09 -1.65
N CYS A 62 7.57 15.37 -0.99
CA CYS A 62 8.01 14.64 0.19
C CYS A 62 7.11 14.94 1.40
N SER A 63 6.63 16.15 1.58
CA SER A 63 5.71 16.51 2.66
C SER A 63 4.34 15.87 2.46
N THR A 64 3.80 15.86 1.24
CA THR A 64 2.56 15.17 0.91
C THR A 64 2.68 13.65 1.08
N ALA A 65 3.86 13.09 0.85
CA ALA A 65 4.12 11.67 1.07
C ALA A 65 4.52 11.31 2.53
N PHE A 66 5.05 12.26 3.31
CA PHE A 66 5.76 11.96 4.57
C PHE A 66 5.51 12.91 5.76
N VAL A 67 5.05 14.16 5.57
CA VAL A 67 4.56 15.02 6.69
C VAL A 67 3.25 14.45 7.25
N GLU A 68 2.57 13.62 6.48
CA GLU A 68 1.54 12.76 7.01
C GLU A 68 2.12 11.39 7.48
N ASN A 69 2.72 11.40 8.68
CA ASN A 69 2.57 10.26 9.62
C ASN A 69 1.08 9.87 9.83
N VAL A 70 0.16 10.65 9.26
CA VAL A 70 -1.27 10.43 9.10
C VAL A 70 -1.61 9.31 8.11
N TRP A 71 -0.72 8.77 7.27
CA TRP A 71 -1.10 7.64 6.38
C TRP A 71 -0.63 6.25 6.80
N ASP A 72 0.36 6.10 7.69
CA ASP A 72 0.78 4.77 8.13
C ASP A 72 -0.36 4.07 8.87
N GLU A 73 -1.03 4.78 9.78
CA GLU A 73 -2.17 4.26 10.53
C GLU A 73 -3.41 4.00 9.63
N PRO A 74 -3.88 4.93 8.78
CA PRO A 74 -4.93 4.67 7.79
C PRO A 74 -4.59 3.60 6.75
N PHE A 75 -3.34 3.50 6.31
CA PHE A 75 -2.91 2.43 5.41
C PHE A 75 -3.01 1.08 6.11
N GLN A 76 -2.45 0.95 7.32
CA GLN A 76 -2.57 -0.29 8.10
C GLN A 76 -4.03 -0.62 8.42
N ALA A 77 -4.87 0.38 8.71
CA ALA A 77 -6.31 0.19 8.89
C ALA A 77 -7.00 -0.34 7.62
N GLU A 78 -6.68 0.20 6.44
CA GLU A 78 -7.21 -0.27 5.15
C GLU A 78 -6.74 -1.70 4.82
N ILE A 79 -5.48 -2.04 5.11
CA ILE A 79 -4.95 -3.41 4.94
C ILE A 79 -5.63 -4.38 5.90
N ASN A 80 -5.73 -4.03 7.19
CA ASN A 80 -6.41 -4.85 8.19
C ASN A 80 -7.88 -5.08 7.83
N LYS A 81 -8.58 -4.03 7.38
CA LYS A 81 -9.97 -4.15 6.92
C LYS A 81 -10.09 -5.01 5.68
N SER A 82 -9.12 -4.95 4.77
CA SER A 82 -9.06 -5.82 3.59
C SER A 82 -8.84 -7.28 3.97
N LEU A 83 -7.99 -7.58 4.97
CA LEU A 83 -7.79 -8.92 5.51
C LEU A 83 -9.05 -9.48 6.19
N VAL A 84 -9.74 -8.66 6.99
CA VAL A 84 -11.00 -9.05 7.66
C VAL A 84 -12.06 -9.37 6.60
N ASN A 85 -12.27 -8.49 5.64
CA ASN A 85 -13.25 -8.69 4.58
C ASN A 85 -12.89 -9.87 3.67
N HIS A 86 -11.61 -10.08 3.40
CA HIS A 86 -11.13 -11.28 2.70
C HIS A 86 -11.50 -12.54 3.48
N GLY A 87 -11.26 -12.57 4.80
CA GLY A 87 -11.69 -13.68 5.66
C GLY A 87 -13.21 -13.90 5.68
N VAL A 88 -14.01 -12.82 5.69
CA VAL A 88 -15.47 -12.90 5.55
C VAL A 88 -15.86 -13.54 4.22
N ALA A 89 -15.29 -13.10 3.10
CA ALA A 89 -15.55 -13.68 1.79
C ALA A 89 -15.21 -15.18 1.73
N GLY A 90 -14.13 -15.61 2.39
CA GLY A 90 -13.77 -17.03 2.48
C GLY A 90 -14.84 -17.87 3.18
N ARG A 91 -15.42 -17.36 4.29
CA ARG A 91 -16.53 -18.03 4.99
C ARG A 91 -17.80 -18.08 4.12
N LEU A 92 -18.13 -17.00 3.44
CA LEU A 92 -19.28 -16.92 2.54
C LEU A 92 -19.16 -17.91 1.37
N LEU A 93 -17.97 -18.03 0.78
CA LEU A 93 -17.70 -19.04 -0.26
C LEU A 93 -17.85 -20.47 0.28
N GLY A 94 -17.37 -20.74 1.50
CA GLY A 94 -17.55 -22.04 2.16
C GLY A 94 -19.01 -22.40 2.41
N ASN A 95 -19.86 -21.40 2.69
CA ASN A 95 -21.29 -21.55 2.89
C ASN A 95 -22.11 -21.50 1.59
N SER A 96 -21.46 -21.49 0.42
CA SER A 96 -22.13 -21.34 -0.89
C SER A 96 -22.93 -20.03 -1.06
N GLN A 97 -22.63 -19.00 -0.27
CA GLN A 97 -23.23 -17.66 -0.36
C GLN A 97 -22.48 -16.82 -1.41
N VAL A 98 -22.56 -17.25 -2.66
CA VAL A 98 -21.70 -16.77 -3.75
C VAL A 98 -21.92 -15.29 -4.08
N GLY A 99 -23.16 -14.82 -4.08
CA GLY A 99 -23.47 -13.41 -4.36
C GLY A 99 -22.92 -12.46 -3.29
N GLU A 100 -23.02 -12.83 -2.02
CA GLU A 100 -22.49 -12.05 -0.90
C GLU A 100 -20.96 -12.03 -0.92
N ALA A 101 -20.34 -13.18 -1.19
CA ALA A 101 -18.88 -13.28 -1.32
C ALA A 101 -18.35 -12.36 -2.42
N ASP A 102 -19.01 -12.30 -3.58
CA ASP A 102 -18.63 -11.44 -4.70
C ASP A 102 -18.71 -9.93 -4.34
N VAL A 103 -19.77 -9.50 -3.65
CA VAL A 103 -19.88 -8.11 -3.16
C VAL A 103 -18.73 -7.77 -2.21
N VAL A 104 -18.40 -8.67 -1.28
CA VAL A 104 -17.29 -8.45 -0.33
C VAL A 104 -15.95 -8.41 -1.06
N LEU A 105 -15.69 -9.31 -2.03
CA LEU A 105 -14.45 -9.35 -2.79
C LEU A 105 -14.26 -8.11 -3.68
N ARG A 106 -15.34 -7.55 -4.24
CA ARG A 106 -15.29 -6.26 -4.95
C ARG A 106 -14.90 -5.11 -4.01
N GLY A 107 -15.45 -5.11 -2.80
CA GLY A 107 -15.06 -4.16 -1.77
C GLY A 107 -13.58 -4.28 -1.37
N VAL A 108 -13.05 -5.49 -1.27
CA VAL A 108 -11.61 -5.73 -1.03
C VAL A 108 -10.75 -5.23 -2.20
N ALA A 109 -11.15 -5.52 -3.44
CA ALA A 109 -10.41 -5.09 -4.63
C ALA A 109 -10.28 -3.55 -4.71
N GLU A 110 -11.35 -2.82 -4.43
CA GLU A 110 -11.34 -1.36 -4.46
C GLU A 110 -10.50 -0.74 -3.32
N ARG A 111 -10.47 -1.38 -2.14
CA ARG A 111 -9.53 -1.00 -1.07
C ARG A 111 -8.09 -1.19 -1.50
N LEU A 112 -7.77 -2.35 -2.07
CA LEU A 112 -6.42 -2.65 -2.53
C LEU A 112 -5.94 -1.70 -3.63
N ARG A 113 -6.83 -1.28 -4.52
CA ARG A 113 -6.50 -0.27 -5.54
C ARG A 113 -6.02 1.03 -4.90
N ARG A 114 -6.73 1.53 -3.88
CA ARG A 114 -6.31 2.74 -3.14
C ARG A 114 -5.00 2.54 -2.38
N SER A 115 -4.83 1.38 -1.71
CA SER A 115 -3.58 1.04 -1.03
C SER A 115 -2.40 0.96 -2.01
N GLN A 116 -2.63 0.47 -3.22
CA GLN A 116 -1.62 0.40 -4.26
C GLN A 116 -1.27 1.79 -4.81
N ASP A 117 -2.25 2.66 -5.04
CA ASP A 117 -2.02 4.06 -5.42
C ASP A 117 -1.16 4.79 -4.38
N TYR A 118 -1.44 4.56 -3.09
CA TYR A 118 -0.63 5.08 -1.99
C TYR A 118 0.82 4.55 -2.02
N VAL A 119 1.02 3.24 -2.11
CA VAL A 119 2.36 2.64 -2.18
C VAL A 119 3.15 3.16 -3.39
N GLN A 120 2.51 3.43 -4.53
CA GLN A 120 3.18 4.03 -5.68
C GLN A 120 3.63 5.47 -5.43
N LYS A 121 2.81 6.28 -4.73
CA LYS A 121 3.21 7.64 -4.33
C LYS A 121 4.38 7.60 -3.35
N LEU A 122 4.31 6.72 -2.35
CA LEU A 122 5.38 6.49 -1.39
C LEU A 122 6.68 6.09 -2.08
N LYS A 123 6.62 5.16 -3.04
CA LYS A 123 7.78 4.73 -3.83
C LYS A 123 8.46 5.90 -4.55
N LYS A 124 7.68 6.69 -5.28
CA LYS A 124 8.20 7.87 -6.01
C LYS A 124 8.87 8.87 -5.07
N ALA A 125 8.29 9.07 -3.89
CA ALA A 125 8.83 10.00 -2.91
C ALA A 125 10.14 9.49 -2.28
N VAL A 126 10.24 8.18 -1.98
CA VAL A 126 11.48 7.54 -1.51
C VAL A 126 12.59 7.62 -2.58
N GLU A 127 12.24 7.38 -3.84
CA GLU A 127 13.20 7.43 -4.97
C GLU A 127 13.70 8.86 -5.19
N ALA A 128 12.81 9.84 -5.26
CA ALA A 128 13.17 11.25 -5.37
C ALA A 128 14.09 11.68 -4.22
N HIS A 129 13.78 11.27 -2.99
CA HIS A 129 14.60 11.64 -1.84
C HIS A 129 15.99 11.04 -1.89
N TYR A 130 16.10 9.77 -2.26
CA TYR A 130 17.38 9.13 -2.46
C TYR A 130 18.25 9.85 -3.51
N GLU A 131 17.66 10.30 -4.62
CA GLU A 131 18.37 11.03 -5.67
C GLU A 131 18.90 12.39 -5.19
N VAL A 132 18.06 13.16 -4.48
CA VAL A 132 18.46 14.46 -3.94
C VAL A 132 19.50 14.30 -2.84
N GLU A 133 19.34 13.34 -1.93
CA GLU A 133 20.34 13.06 -0.91
C GLU A 133 21.69 12.70 -1.54
N ARG A 134 21.70 11.82 -2.56
CA ARG A 134 22.93 11.48 -3.29
C ARG A 134 23.60 12.71 -3.91
N TYR A 135 22.82 13.60 -4.50
CA TYR A 135 23.34 14.83 -5.06
C TYR A 135 23.97 15.72 -3.99
N LEU A 136 23.27 15.93 -2.86
CA LEU A 136 23.77 16.77 -1.77
C LEU A 136 25.03 16.19 -1.12
N VAL A 137 25.08 14.87 -0.90
CA VAL A 137 26.28 14.18 -0.38
C VAL A 137 27.45 14.34 -1.35
N ALA A 138 27.23 14.15 -2.66
CA ALA A 138 28.28 14.33 -3.67
C ALA A 138 28.81 15.78 -3.75
N LYS A 139 28.02 16.76 -3.29
CA LYS A 139 28.41 18.17 -3.19
C LYS A 139 28.96 18.56 -1.82
N GLY A 140 29.03 17.63 -0.86
CA GLY A 140 29.45 17.92 0.52
C GLY A 140 28.48 18.80 1.29
N LEU A 141 27.22 18.90 0.83
CA LEU A 141 26.19 19.77 1.42
C LEU A 141 25.40 19.08 2.55
N VAL A 142 25.49 17.76 2.63
CA VAL A 142 24.90 16.93 3.69
C VAL A 142 25.91 15.81 4.02
N GLY A 143 26.10 15.53 5.30
CA GLY A 143 26.99 14.46 5.76
C GLY A 143 26.47 13.08 5.35
N ASP A 144 27.39 12.19 4.96
CA ASP A 144 27.05 10.79 4.67
C ASP A 144 26.69 10.08 5.98
N ARG A 145 25.40 9.77 6.14
CA ARG A 145 24.88 9.07 7.33
C ARG A 145 25.51 7.68 7.50
N LYS A 146 26.09 7.09 6.43
CA LYS A 146 26.79 5.81 6.50
C LYS A 146 28.21 5.91 7.06
N ASN A 147 28.79 7.11 7.11
CA ASN A 147 30.18 7.33 7.55
C ASN A 147 30.32 7.98 8.94
N GLY A 148 29.25 8.06 9.73
CA GLY A 148 29.35 8.18 11.19
C GLY A 148 30.15 9.38 11.74
N ASN A 149 30.31 10.48 10.99
CA ASN A 149 30.83 11.72 11.56
C ASN A 149 29.68 12.73 11.65
N ALA A 150 29.09 12.77 12.85
CA ALA A 150 28.35 13.90 13.37
C ALA A 150 29.31 15.08 13.61
#